data_AF-A0A821G6K3-F1
#
_entry.id   AF-A0A821G6K3-F1
#
_cell.length_a   1.000
_cell.length_b   1.000
_cell.length_c   1.000
_cell.angle_alpha   90.00
_cell.angle_beta   90.00
_cell.angle_gamma   90.00
#
_symmetry.space_group_name_H-M   'P 1'
#
loop_
_entity.id
_entity.type
_entity.pdbx_description
1 polymer ?
#
loop_
_entity_poly.entity_id
_entity_poly.type
_entity_poly.pdbx_seq_one_letter_code
_entity_poly.pdbx_strand_id
1 'polypeptide(L)' 'FDEKYIVSASGDRTIKVWDTTTCEFVRTLLGHKRGIACLQYRDKIVVSGSSDNTIRIWDIECGACLRIL' A
#
# COMPACT_ATOMS: atom_id res chain seq x y z
N PHE A 1 3.75 -5.81 -8.19
CA PHE A 1 4.99 -6.30 -7.57
C PHE A 1 6.13 -6.03 -8.54
N ASP A 2 7.36 -5.96 -8.05
CA ASP A 2 8.57 -5.85 -8.85
C ASP A 2 9.69 -6.69 -8.20
N GLU A 3 10.93 -6.47 -8.62
CA GLU A 3 12.11 -7.17 -8.10
C GLU A 3 12.39 -6.89 -6.61
N LYS A 4 11.86 -5.80 -6.05
CA LYS A 4 12.13 -5.37 -4.68
C LYS A 4 10.95 -5.68 -3.75
N TYR A 5 9.74 -5.37 -4.17
CA TYR A 5 8.54 -5.46 -3.32
C TYR A 5 7.35 -6.15 -3.96
N ILE A 6 6.72 -6.99 -3.14
CA ILE A 6 5.33 -7.43 -3.32
C ILE A 6 4.45 -6.50 -2.48
N VAL A 7 3.39 -5.96 -3.08
CA VAL A 7 2.46 -5.05 -2.42
C VAL A 7 1.05 -5.59 -2.61
N SER A 8 0.31 -5.73 -1.52
CA SER A 8 -1.09 -6.15 -1.56
C SER A 8 -1.95 -5.25 -0.69
N ALA A 9 -3.23 -5.16 -1.05
CA ALA A 9 -4.23 -4.43 -0.30
C ALA A 9 -5.38 -5.38 0.05
N SER A 10 -6.00 -5.14 1.20
CA SER A 10 -7.01 -6.02 1.78
C SER A 10 -8.25 -5.27 2.25
N GLY A 11 -9.36 -6.00 2.34
CA GLY A 11 -10.60 -5.53 2.96
C GLY A 11 -10.44 -5.19 4.45
N ASP A 12 -9.36 -5.67 5.10
CA ASP A 12 -8.99 -5.32 6.48
C ASP A 12 -8.48 -3.87 6.66
N ARG A 13 -8.47 -3.09 5.56
CA ARG A 13 -8.07 -1.68 5.46
C ARG A 13 -6.57 -1.46 5.43
N THR A 14 -5.79 -2.51 5.25
CA THR A 14 -4.33 -2.45 5.26
C THR A 14 -3.73 -2.70 3.87
N ILE A 15 -2.60 -2.07 3.63
CA ILE A 15 -1.69 -2.41 2.54
C ILE A 15 -0.47 -3.06 3.19
N LYS A 16 -0.06 -4.23 2.71
CA LYS A 16 1.11 -4.94 3.22
C LYS A 16 2.17 -4.99 2.14
N VAL A 17 3.42 -4.91 2.60
CA VAL A 17 4.62 -4.89 1.77
C VAL A 17 5.54 -6.02 2.23
N TRP A 18 6.02 -6.81 1.28
CA TRP A 18 7.00 -7.88 1.48
C TRP A 18 8.17 -7.69 0.53
N ASP A 19 9.34 -8.15 0.95
CA ASP A 19 10.52 -8.23 0.09
C ASP A 19 10.33 -9.37 -0.91
N THR A 20 10.55 -9.10 -2.20
CA THR A 20 10.35 -10.10 -3.26
C THR A 20 11.40 -11.22 -3.19
N THR A 21 12.62 -10.93 -2.74
CA THR A 21 13.73 -11.88 -2.71
C THR A 21 13.65 -12.80 -1.50
N THR A 22 13.42 -12.24 -0.31
CA THR A 22 13.40 -13.01 0.95
C THR A 22 12.01 -13.52 1.31
N CYS A 23 10.95 -13.01 0.65
CA CYS A 23 9.55 -13.24 1.01
C CYS A 23 9.20 -12.80 2.45
N GLU A 24 10.04 -11.96 3.07
CA GLU A 24 9.81 -11.49 4.42
C GLU A 24 8.91 -10.27 4.44
N PHE A 25 8.16 -10.14 5.53
CA PHE A 25 7.32 -8.97 5.76
C PHE A 25 8.17 -7.74 6.04
N VAL A 26 7.92 -6.65 5.32
CA VAL A 26 8.65 -5.39 5.47
C VAL A 26 7.84 -4.41 6.33
N ARG A 27 6.57 -4.16 5.97
CA ARG A 27 5.73 -3.19 6.67
C ARG A 27 4.25 -3.25 6.28
N THR A 28 3.44 -2.54 7.06
CA THR A 28 2.03 -2.27 6.76
C THR A 28 1.82 -0.76 6.61
N LEU A 29 1.11 -0.34 5.56
CA LEU A 29 0.63 1.02 5.38
C LEU A 29 -0.79 1.11 5.94
N LEU A 30 -0.96 1.96 6.96
CA LEU A 30 -2.21 2.12 7.71
C LEU A 30 -2.74 3.54 7.53
N GLY A 31 -4.06 3.66 7.35
CA GLY A 31 -4.73 4.96 7.36
C GLY A 31 -6.11 4.99 6.71
N HIS A 32 -6.40 4.06 5.80
CA HIS A 32 -7.76 3.91 5.28
C HIS A 32 -8.74 3.53 6.41
N LYS A 33 -9.95 4.11 6.33
CA LYS A 33 -11.01 3.89 7.34
C LYS A 33 -11.91 2.70 6.97
N ARG A 34 -11.90 2.28 5.70
CA ARG A 34 -12.67 1.16 5.16
C ARG A 34 -11.83 0.32 4.20
N GLY A 35 -12.38 -0.82 3.75
CA GLY A 35 -11.68 -1.79 2.92
C GLY A 35 -11.09 -1.13 1.66
N ILE A 36 -9.93 -1.62 1.24
CA ILE A 36 -9.24 -1.11 0.05
C ILE A 36 -9.75 -1.92 -1.14
N ALA A 37 -10.29 -1.22 -2.14
CA ALA A 37 -10.92 -1.83 -3.31
C ALA A 37 -9.95 -1.98 -4.49
N CYS A 38 -8.97 -1.07 -4.60
CA CYS A 38 -7.98 -1.10 -5.67
C CYS A 38 -6.63 -0.56 -5.20
N LEU A 39 -5.57 -1.04 -5.85
CA LEU A 39 -4.18 -0.72 -5.54
C LEU A 39 -3.38 -0.67 -6.85
N GLN A 40 -2.58 0.37 -7.01
CA GLN A 40 -1.54 0.46 -8.04
C GLN A 40 -0.20 0.75 -7.36
N TYR A 41 0.86 0.10 -7.81
CA TYR A 41 2.21 0.27 -7.30
C TYR A 41 3.19 0.45 -8.46
N ARG A 42 4.07 1.45 -8.35
CA ARG A 42 5.18 1.69 -9.27
C ARG A 42 6.32 2.39 -8.54
N ASP A 43 7.52 1.85 -8.68
CA ASP A 43 8.75 2.37 -8.08
C ASP A 43 8.60 2.57 -6.56
N LYS A 44 8.50 3.80 -6.07
CA LYS A 44 8.35 4.10 -4.64
C LYS A 44 6.93 4.48 -4.24
N ILE A 45 6.02 4.59 -5.20
CA ILE A 45 4.70 5.14 -4.98
C ILE A 45 3.66 4.03 -5.02
N VAL A 46 2.84 4.01 -3.97
CA VAL A 46 1.62 3.21 -3.91
C VAL A 46 0.43 4.15 -3.97
N VAL A 47 -0.55 3.82 -4.80
CA VAL A 47 -1.84 4.51 -4.87
C VAL A 47 -2.92 3.50 -4.50
N SER A 48 -3.76 3.83 -3.52
CA SER A 48 -4.85 2.97 -3.07
C SER A 48 -6.18 3.71 -3.06
N GLY A 49 -7.23 3.04 -3.55
CA GLY A 49 -8.62 3.51 -3.48
C GLY A 49 -9.42 2.66 -2.50
N SER A 50 -10.21 3.30 -1.65
CA SER A 50 -10.96 2.64 -0.57
C SER A 50 -12.43 3.02 -0.58
N SER A 51 -13.27 2.14 0.00
CA SER A 51 -14.67 2.42 0.30
C SER A 51 -14.87 3.52 1.36
N ASP A 52 -13.81 4.15 1.85
CA ASP A 52 -13.86 5.36 2.69
C ASP A 52 -13.97 6.67 1.88
N ASN A 53 -14.16 6.54 0.56
CA ASN A 53 -14.26 7.63 -0.41
C ASN A 53 -12.96 8.43 -0.57
N THR A 54 -11.81 7.87 -0.21
CA THR A 54 -10.50 8.52 -0.41
C THR A 54 -9.60 7.73 -1.34
N ILE A 55 -8.75 8.46 -2.06
CA ILE A 55 -7.55 7.91 -2.70
C ILE A 55 -6.34 8.34 -1.87
N ARG A 56 -5.46 7.41 -1.54
CA ARG A 56 -4.24 7.70 -0.79
C ARG A 56 -3.01 7.39 -1.60
N ILE A 57 -2.05 8.29 -1.51
CA ILE A 57 -0.72 8.16 -2.11
C ILE A 57 0.26 7.91 -0.98
N TRP A 58 1.09 6.88 -1.12
CA TRP A 58 2.04 6.45 -0.12
C TRP A 58 3.43 6.36 -0.71
N ASP A 59 4.43 6.65 0.13
CA ASP A 59 5.81 6.28 -0.12
C ASP A 59 6.07 4.90 0.49
N ILE A 60 6.51 3.94 -0.32
CA ILE A 60 6.69 2.56 0.12
C ILE A 60 7.95 2.36 0.99
N GLU A 61 8.97 3.20 0.82
CA GLU A 61 10.25 3.06 1.53
C GLU A 61 10.09 3.52 2.99
N CYS A 62 9.53 4.70 3.21
CA CYS A 62 9.30 5.23 4.55
C CYS A 62 7.93 4.85 5.13
N GLY A 63 7.00 4.37 4.29
CA GLY A 63 5.65 3.96 4.67
C GLY A 63 4.70 5.13 4.97
N ALA A 64 5.08 6.36 4.65
CA ALA A 64 4.29 7.54 4.94
C ALA A 64 3.14 7.73 3.92
N CYS A 65 2.00 8.22 4.41
CA CYS A 65 0.94 8.72 3.55
C CYS A 65 1.30 10.14 3.09
N LEU A 66 1.59 10.32 1.81
CA LEU A 66 2.01 11.59 1.22
C LEU A 66 0.82 12.51 0.93
N ARG A 67 -0.31 11.93 0.52
CA ARG A 67 -1.52 12.69 0.16
C ARG A 67 -2.77 11.85 0.34
N ILE A 68 -3.86 12.53 0.70
CA ILE A 68 -5.22 12.03 0.70
C ILE A 68 -6.01 12.90 -0.27
N LEU A 69 -6.71 12.27 -1.20
CA LEU A 69 -7.59 12.88 -2.19
C LEU A 69 -9.03 12.44 -1.93
#